data_AF-A0A9D7JH62-F1
#
_entry.id   AF-A0A9D7JH62-F1
#
_cell.length_a   1.000
_cell.length_b   1.000
_cell.length_c   1.000
_cell.angle_alpha   90.00
_cell.angle_beta   90.00
_cell.angle_gamma   90.00
#
_symmetry.space_group_name_H-M   'P 1'
#
loop_
_entity.id
_entity.type
_entity.pdbx_description
1 polymer ?
#
loop_
_entity_poly.entity_id
_entity_poly.type
_entity_poly.pdbx_seq_one_letter_code
_entity_poly.pdbx_strand_id
1 'polypeptide(L)'
;MVLTTSRRGIAGGEALGQILKEKWNCQPDLVISSEGAGAGIVNEWRTGGMRTGVKNICPDIPAERFVSFEGSGDAAVALQPARDLLAANPNAVRMAVVGINDGGVPGLINAAEQLGRADEVIGWGQDGAFITGDNVNPHLAGSVFYFLEGYAVYAIRDVIKPIAEGKEVPLKADAGDPASRVEPCPVSAEQAKAVPDMPERVTQLLAAPAGTTAYELFCPNKG
;
A
#
# COMPACT_ATOMS: atom_id res chain seq x y z
N MET A 1 3.52 -8.23 -13.87
CA MET A 1 3.63 -7.62 -12.52
C MET A 1 3.77 -6.08 -12.55
N VAL A 2 4.26 -5.50 -13.65
CA VAL A 2 4.57 -4.07 -13.84
C VAL A 2 3.34 -3.13 -13.68
N LEU A 3 2.32 -3.21 -14.54
CA LEU A 3 1.17 -2.29 -14.48
C LEU A 3 0.20 -2.51 -13.33
N THR A 4 0.14 -3.73 -12.81
CA THR A 4 -0.81 -4.03 -11.75
C THR A 4 -0.41 -3.27 -10.48
N THR A 5 0.89 -3.00 -10.31
CA THR A 5 1.44 -2.25 -9.17
C THR A 5 1.10 -0.78 -9.25
N SER A 6 1.15 -0.17 -10.44
CA SER A 6 0.78 1.24 -10.61
C SER A 6 -0.71 1.47 -10.39
N ARG A 7 -1.58 0.59 -10.91
CA ARG A 7 -3.03 0.64 -10.65
C ARG A 7 -3.36 0.51 -9.16
N ARG A 8 -2.65 -0.35 -8.44
CA ARG A 8 -2.79 -0.50 -6.98
C ARG A 8 -2.39 0.74 -6.21
N GLY A 9 -1.25 1.34 -6.57
CA GLY A 9 -0.83 2.61 -6.00
C GLY A 9 -1.93 3.66 -6.20
N ILE A 10 -2.42 3.83 -7.43
CA ILE A 10 -3.50 4.79 -7.73
C ILE A 10 -4.76 4.50 -6.92
N ALA A 11 -5.25 3.25 -6.90
CA ALA A 11 -6.47 2.90 -6.16
C ALA A 11 -6.36 3.18 -4.65
N GLY A 12 -5.21 2.90 -4.04
CA GLY A 12 -4.96 3.24 -2.64
C GLY A 12 -4.90 4.75 -2.40
N GLY A 13 -4.25 5.49 -3.30
CA GLY A 13 -4.20 6.94 -3.27
C GLY A 13 -5.57 7.59 -3.41
N GLU A 14 -6.43 7.06 -4.29
CA GLU A 14 -7.80 7.55 -4.47
C GLU A 14 -8.64 7.31 -3.21
N ALA A 15 -8.50 6.15 -2.58
CA ALA A 15 -9.19 5.85 -1.33
C ALA A 15 -8.76 6.80 -0.19
N LEU A 16 -7.46 7.06 -0.05
CA LEU A 16 -6.97 8.10 0.87
C LEU A 16 -7.51 9.49 0.48
N GLY A 17 -7.50 9.82 -0.81
CA GLY A 17 -8.02 11.07 -1.34
C GLY A 17 -9.48 11.34 -0.97
N GLN A 18 -10.33 10.30 -0.99
CA GLN A 18 -11.73 10.43 -0.51
C GLN A 18 -11.77 10.80 0.97
N ILE A 19 -10.94 10.17 1.81
CA ILE A 19 -10.84 10.51 3.23
C ILE A 19 -10.38 11.97 3.41
N LEU A 20 -9.40 12.44 2.63
CA LEU A 20 -8.93 13.83 2.71
C LEU A 20 -10.01 14.82 2.27
N LYS A 21 -10.80 14.46 1.26
CA LYS A 21 -11.93 15.26 0.79
C LYS A 21 -13.00 15.38 1.88
N GLU A 22 -13.37 14.27 2.51
CA GLU A 22 -14.38 14.24 3.56
C GLU A 22 -13.94 14.96 4.85
N LYS A 23 -12.72 14.69 5.32
CA LYS A 23 -12.25 15.23 6.61
C LYS A 23 -11.68 16.63 6.52
N TRP A 24 -10.98 16.95 5.43
CA TRP A 24 -10.18 18.17 5.32
C TRP A 24 -10.56 19.03 4.10
N ASN A 25 -11.62 18.66 3.36
CA ASN A 25 -12.02 19.34 2.13
C ASN A 25 -10.85 19.51 1.15
N CYS A 26 -10.03 18.46 1.00
CA CYS A 26 -8.82 18.45 0.17
C CYS A 26 -7.78 19.53 0.56
N GLN A 27 -7.74 19.95 1.82
CA GLN A 27 -6.74 20.90 2.34
C GLN A 27 -5.82 20.24 3.39
N PRO A 28 -5.03 19.20 3.04
CA PRO A 28 -3.99 18.73 3.93
C PRO A 28 -2.89 19.78 4.08
N ASP A 29 -2.25 19.82 5.25
CA ASP A 29 -1.05 20.62 5.44
C ASP A 29 0.16 19.93 4.81
N LEU A 30 0.17 18.59 4.79
CA LEU A 30 1.18 17.76 4.11
C LEU A 30 0.55 16.47 3.56
N VAL A 31 1.03 16.03 2.40
CA VAL A 31 0.88 14.68 1.87
C VAL A 31 2.28 14.05 1.82
N ILE A 32 2.54 13.16 2.76
CA ILE A 32 3.86 12.62 3.06
C ILE A 32 4.01 11.26 2.38
N SER A 33 5.10 11.05 1.66
CA SER A 33 5.46 9.77 1.08
C SER A 33 6.60 9.12 1.86
N SER A 34 6.35 7.95 2.44
CA SER A 34 7.39 7.05 2.93
C SER A 34 7.90 6.21 1.76
N GLU A 35 9.00 6.67 1.17
CA GLU A 35 9.59 6.09 -0.03
C GLU A 35 10.40 4.82 0.30
N GLY A 36 10.60 4.00 -0.73
CA GLY A 36 11.59 2.92 -0.74
C GLY A 36 12.44 3.02 -2.01
N ALA A 37 13.33 4.00 -2.10
CA ALA A 37 14.07 4.31 -3.33
C ALA A 37 14.88 3.11 -3.86
N GLY A 38 15.36 2.23 -2.96
CA GLY A 38 16.05 0.98 -3.33
C GLY A 38 15.21 0.03 -4.19
N ALA A 39 13.88 0.17 -4.20
CA ALA A 39 12.98 -0.62 -5.05
C ALA A 39 12.89 -0.11 -6.50
N GLY A 40 13.55 1.00 -6.82
CA GLY A 40 13.59 1.57 -8.17
C GLY A 40 12.19 1.91 -8.70
N ILE A 41 11.86 1.44 -9.91
CA ILE A 41 10.59 1.73 -10.57
C ILE A 41 9.36 1.27 -9.76
N VAL A 42 9.51 0.26 -8.88
CA VAL A 42 8.42 -0.20 -8.01
C VAL A 42 8.02 0.89 -7.02
N ASN A 43 8.96 1.72 -6.55
CA ASN A 43 8.64 2.86 -5.70
C ASN A 43 7.72 3.86 -6.42
N GLU A 44 8.00 4.15 -7.70
CA GLU A 44 7.13 5.03 -8.49
C GLU A 44 5.75 4.41 -8.71
N TRP A 45 5.66 3.12 -8.98
CA TRP A 45 4.36 2.46 -9.15
C TRP A 45 3.55 2.42 -7.87
N ARG A 46 4.19 2.19 -6.72
CA ARG A 46 3.51 2.09 -5.42
C ARG A 46 3.25 3.47 -4.84
N THR A 47 4.30 4.14 -4.38
CA THR A 47 4.22 5.42 -3.66
C THR A 47 3.88 6.56 -4.61
N GLY A 48 4.49 6.59 -5.80
CA GLY A 48 4.14 7.55 -6.86
C GLY A 48 2.69 7.39 -7.33
N GLY A 49 2.26 6.15 -7.57
CA GLY A 49 0.86 5.82 -7.87
C GLY A 49 -0.09 6.33 -6.80
N MET A 50 0.24 6.21 -5.51
CA MET A 50 -0.59 6.76 -4.43
C MET A 50 -0.68 8.28 -4.45
N ARG A 51 0.43 8.98 -4.72
CA ARG A 51 0.38 10.44 -4.92
C ARG A 51 -0.51 10.82 -6.09
N THR A 52 -0.43 10.08 -7.20
CA THR A 52 -1.32 10.27 -8.35
C THR A 52 -2.78 10.06 -7.96
N GLY A 53 -3.09 8.98 -7.23
CA GLY A 53 -4.45 8.70 -6.78
C GLY A 53 -5.03 9.78 -5.86
N VAL A 54 -4.22 10.31 -4.92
CA VAL A 54 -4.63 11.45 -4.09
C VAL A 54 -4.97 12.65 -4.96
N LYS A 55 -4.14 12.97 -5.96
CA LYS A 55 -4.39 14.09 -6.90
C LYS A 55 -5.61 13.88 -7.80
N ASN A 56 -5.96 12.64 -8.13
CA ASN A 56 -7.19 12.37 -8.89
C ASN A 56 -8.44 12.82 -8.13
N ILE A 57 -8.43 12.73 -6.79
CA ILE A 57 -9.56 13.13 -5.94
C ILE A 57 -9.45 14.60 -5.48
N CYS A 58 -8.23 15.02 -5.16
CA CYS A 58 -7.91 16.35 -4.65
C CYS A 58 -6.88 17.05 -5.57
N PRO A 59 -7.30 17.53 -6.75
CA PRO A 59 -6.38 18.03 -7.79
C PRO A 59 -5.67 19.34 -7.42
N ASP A 60 -6.29 20.14 -6.55
CA ASP A 60 -5.82 21.49 -6.19
C ASP A 60 -4.82 21.50 -5.03
N ILE A 61 -4.41 20.34 -4.51
CA ILE A 61 -3.36 20.27 -3.49
C ILE A 61 -2.06 20.78 -4.11
N PRO A 62 -1.46 21.86 -3.58
CA PRO A 62 -0.23 22.42 -4.13
C PRO A 62 0.94 21.45 -4.08
N ALA A 63 1.85 21.52 -5.05
CA ALA A 63 2.97 20.59 -5.16
C ALA A 63 3.89 20.62 -3.93
N GLU A 64 4.06 21.77 -3.31
CA GLU A 64 4.86 21.98 -2.10
C GLU A 64 4.31 21.26 -0.86
N ARG A 65 3.04 20.83 -0.88
CA ARG A 65 2.45 20.01 0.19
C ARG A 65 2.84 18.54 0.08
N PHE A 66 3.32 18.11 -1.09
CA PHE A 66 3.82 16.76 -1.28
C PHE A 66 5.29 16.69 -0.88
N VAL A 67 5.56 16.03 0.23
CA VAL A 67 6.91 15.84 0.76
C VAL A 67 7.20 14.35 0.89
N SER A 68 8.48 14.00 0.97
CA SER A 68 8.89 12.61 1.07
C SER A 68 10.04 12.42 2.04
N PHE A 69 10.14 11.21 2.58
CA PHE A 69 11.29 10.73 3.32
C PHE A 69 11.55 9.27 2.96
N GLU A 70 12.78 8.80 3.13
CA GLU A 70 13.13 7.40 2.88
C GLU A 70 12.78 6.53 4.09
N GLY A 71 11.87 5.58 3.91
CA GLY A 71 11.49 4.62 4.94
C GLY A 71 11.87 3.18 4.61
N SER A 72 12.31 2.88 3.38
CA SER A 72 12.72 1.54 2.91
C SER A 72 11.69 0.43 3.19
N GLY A 73 10.43 0.81 3.35
CA GLY A 73 9.34 -0.11 3.69
C GLY A 73 9.44 -0.74 5.08
N ASP A 74 10.18 -0.14 6.01
CA ASP A 74 10.42 -0.64 7.36
C ASP A 74 10.18 0.47 8.40
N ALA A 75 9.39 0.17 9.44
CA ALA A 75 8.98 1.17 10.43
C ALA A 75 10.15 1.69 11.28
N ALA A 76 11.15 0.84 11.57
CA ALA A 76 12.32 1.23 12.35
C ALA A 76 13.25 2.12 11.53
N VAL A 77 13.42 1.82 10.24
CA VAL A 77 14.18 2.69 9.31
C VAL A 77 13.47 4.02 9.11
N ALA A 78 12.15 4.00 8.95
CA ALA A 78 11.32 5.17 8.74
C ALA A 78 11.25 6.11 9.96
N LEU A 79 11.48 5.62 11.18
CA LEU A 79 11.21 6.36 12.41
C LEU A 79 12.04 7.66 12.54
N GLN A 80 13.35 7.59 12.37
CA GLN A 80 14.22 8.76 12.50
C GLN A 80 13.93 9.83 11.43
N PRO A 81 13.91 9.53 10.12
CA PRO A 81 13.62 10.54 9.11
C PRO A 81 12.18 11.09 9.21
N ALA A 82 11.22 10.28 9.71
CA ALA A 82 9.89 10.78 10.03
C ALA A 82 9.90 11.82 11.16
N ARG A 83 10.65 11.59 12.24
CA ARG A 83 10.82 12.59 13.33
C ARG A 83 11.45 13.88 12.80
N ASP A 84 12.46 13.77 11.96
CA ASP A 84 13.12 14.93 11.36
C ASP A 84 12.14 15.73 10.49
N LEU A 85 11.29 15.05 9.71
CA LEU A 85 10.22 15.67 8.91
C LEU A 85 9.20 16.39 9.81
N LEU A 86 8.75 15.76 10.89
CA LEU A 86 7.80 16.35 11.84
C LEU A 86 8.40 17.57 12.56
N ALA A 87 9.70 17.53 12.88
CA ALA A 87 10.42 18.65 13.49
C ALA A 87 10.61 19.81 12.51
N ALA A 88 10.83 19.53 11.22
CA ALA A 88 10.90 20.54 10.16
C ALA A 88 9.53 21.16 9.84
N ASN A 89 8.43 20.50 10.22
CA ASN A 89 7.06 20.93 9.95
C ASN A 89 6.22 20.99 11.25
N PRO A 90 6.59 21.84 12.22
CA PRO A 90 5.98 21.84 13.55
C PRO A 90 4.52 22.31 13.55
N ASN A 91 4.09 23.04 12.52
CA ASN A 91 2.74 23.62 12.42
C ASN A 91 1.78 22.80 11.54
N ALA A 92 2.22 21.69 10.94
CA ALA A 92 1.36 20.85 10.12
C ALA A 92 0.49 19.97 11.01
N VAL A 93 -0.84 20.06 10.92
CA VAL A 93 -1.78 19.32 11.79
C VAL A 93 -2.75 18.43 11.01
N ARG A 94 -2.75 18.55 9.67
CA ARG A 94 -3.50 17.69 8.74
C ARG A 94 -2.52 16.97 7.83
N MET A 95 -1.95 15.87 8.32
CA MET A 95 -0.90 15.13 7.65
C MET A 95 -1.43 13.81 7.10
N ALA A 96 -1.47 13.68 5.77
CA ALA A 96 -1.73 12.40 5.12
C ALA A 96 -0.40 11.69 4.88
N VAL A 97 -0.32 10.38 5.10
CA VAL A 97 0.88 9.60 4.78
C VAL A 97 0.55 8.37 3.95
N VAL A 98 1.35 8.17 2.91
CA VAL A 98 1.36 6.99 2.06
C VAL A 98 2.72 6.32 2.15
N GLY A 99 2.80 5.02 1.87
CA GLY A 99 4.07 4.30 1.87
C GLY A 99 4.21 3.35 0.71
N ILE A 100 5.46 2.98 0.41
CA ILE A 100 5.75 1.89 -0.51
C ILE A 100 5.10 0.57 -0.06
N ASN A 101 4.88 0.39 1.24
CA ASN A 101 4.14 -0.71 1.86
C ASN A 101 3.55 -0.24 3.21
N ASP A 102 2.89 -1.17 3.90
CA ASP A 102 2.40 -0.99 5.27
C ASP A 102 3.53 -0.79 6.28
N GLY A 103 4.78 -1.13 5.99
CA GLY A 103 5.91 -0.94 6.91
C GLY A 103 6.40 0.51 7.01
N GLY A 104 6.39 1.25 5.91
CA GLY A 104 6.84 2.64 5.91
C GLY A 104 5.88 3.62 6.62
N VAL A 105 4.57 3.35 6.55
CA VAL A 105 3.52 4.23 7.09
C VAL A 105 3.55 4.33 8.63
N PRO A 106 3.61 3.23 9.40
CA PRO A 106 3.77 3.23 10.85
C PRO A 106 5.01 3.97 11.33
N GLY A 107 6.07 4.08 10.53
CA GLY A 107 7.24 4.88 10.92
C GLY A 107 6.88 6.33 11.22
N LEU A 108 6.03 6.95 10.39
CA LEU A 108 5.53 8.31 10.64
C LEU A 108 4.50 8.34 11.77
N ILE A 109 3.57 7.39 11.80
CA ILE A 109 2.53 7.35 12.84
C ILE A 109 3.18 7.19 14.23
N ASN A 110 4.11 6.25 14.38
CA ASN A 110 4.84 6.02 15.63
C ASN A 110 5.69 7.24 16.02
N ALA A 111 6.30 7.95 15.05
CA ALA A 111 7.01 9.19 15.31
C ALA A 111 6.05 10.28 15.83
N ALA A 112 4.86 10.41 15.23
CA ALA A 112 3.85 11.35 15.67
C ALA A 112 3.29 10.99 17.06
N GLU A 113 3.05 9.71 17.35
CA GLU A 113 2.62 9.22 18.67
C GLU A 113 3.61 9.61 19.77
N GLN A 114 4.91 9.44 19.54
CA GLN A 114 5.95 9.81 20.51
C GLN A 114 6.01 11.31 20.79
N LEU A 115 5.49 12.12 19.86
CA LEU A 115 5.39 13.58 19.99
C LEU A 115 4.00 14.03 20.47
N GLY A 116 3.07 13.10 20.74
CA GLY A 116 1.69 13.41 21.12
C GLY A 116 0.84 13.99 19.99
N ARG A 117 1.19 13.71 18.73
CA ARG A 117 0.60 14.27 17.49
C ARG A 117 -0.08 13.21 16.61
N ALA A 118 -0.37 12.02 17.15
CA ALA A 118 -0.91 10.91 16.36
C ALA A 118 -2.23 11.27 15.65
N ASP A 119 -3.11 12.02 16.34
CA ASP A 119 -4.40 12.48 15.80
C ASP A 119 -4.28 13.46 14.61
N GLU A 120 -3.08 14.00 14.36
CA GLU A 120 -2.80 14.86 13.20
C GLU A 120 -2.49 14.05 11.92
N VAL A 121 -2.38 12.72 12.04
CA VAL A 121 -1.94 11.83 10.96
C VAL A 121 -3.06 10.90 10.49
N ILE A 122 -3.20 10.77 9.18
CA ILE A 122 -4.01 9.73 8.52
C ILE A 122 -3.10 8.95 7.57
N GLY A 123 -2.90 7.67 7.85
CA GLY A 123 -2.06 6.77 7.06
C GLY A 123 -2.84 5.88 6.12
N TRP A 124 -2.26 5.60 4.95
CA TRP A 124 -2.73 4.59 4.02
C TRP A 124 -1.55 3.76 3.50
N GLY A 125 -1.57 2.46 3.78
CA GLY A 125 -0.49 1.56 3.43
C GLY A 125 -0.76 0.69 2.19
N GLN A 126 0.13 -0.28 1.96
CA GLN A 126 -0.04 -1.30 0.93
C GLN A 126 0.49 -2.66 1.42
N ASP A 127 -0.01 -3.75 0.86
CA ASP A 127 0.18 -5.17 1.22
C ASP A 127 -0.97 -5.74 2.06
N GLY A 128 -1.47 -5.01 3.04
CA GLY A 128 -2.52 -5.46 3.98
C GLY A 128 -1.96 -6.28 5.16
N ALA A 129 -0.69 -6.08 5.52
CA ALA A 129 0.02 -6.77 6.58
C ALA A 129 -0.31 -6.24 7.99
N PHE A 130 -0.63 -4.94 8.14
CA PHE A 130 -0.81 -4.29 9.45
C PHE A 130 -2.21 -3.72 9.71
N ILE A 131 -3.17 -4.04 8.83
CA ILE A 131 -4.54 -3.51 8.88
C ILE A 131 -5.58 -4.54 9.33
N THR A 132 -5.16 -5.76 9.68
CA THR A 132 -6.01 -6.85 10.21
C THR A 132 -5.54 -7.30 11.59
N GLY A 133 -6.46 -7.81 12.41
CA GLY A 133 -6.18 -8.33 13.75
C GLY A 133 -6.28 -7.28 14.87
N ASP A 134 -5.88 -7.63 16.08
CA ASP A 134 -6.17 -6.84 17.28
C ASP A 134 -5.24 -5.63 17.49
N ASN A 135 -4.08 -5.60 16.82
CA ASN A 135 -3.03 -4.60 17.02
C ASN A 135 -2.97 -3.56 15.89
N VAL A 136 -4.09 -3.30 15.22
CA VAL A 136 -4.17 -2.31 14.14
C VAL A 136 -4.04 -0.92 14.73
N ASN A 137 -3.11 -0.14 14.18
CA ASN A 137 -2.96 1.25 14.58
C ASN A 137 -4.20 2.06 14.12
N PRO A 138 -4.89 2.81 15.01
CA PRO A 138 -6.10 3.54 14.65
C PRO A 138 -5.89 4.65 13.61
N HIS A 139 -4.65 5.12 13.43
CA HIS A 139 -4.29 6.12 12.43
C HIS A 139 -3.93 5.52 11.07
N LEU A 140 -3.81 4.18 10.96
CA LEU A 140 -3.76 3.49 9.68
C LEU A 140 -5.19 3.31 9.17
N ALA A 141 -5.66 4.25 8.35
CA ALA A 141 -7.05 4.30 7.90
C ALA A 141 -7.40 3.27 6.82
N GLY A 142 -6.40 2.67 6.19
CA GLY A 142 -6.59 1.63 5.20
C GLY A 142 -5.30 1.12 4.59
N SER A 143 -5.43 0.12 3.73
CA SER A 143 -4.33 -0.43 2.94
C SER A 143 -4.85 -0.96 1.61
N VAL A 144 -3.96 -1.17 0.65
CA VAL A 144 -4.25 -1.96 -0.54
C VAL A 144 -3.79 -3.39 -0.30
N PHE A 145 -4.73 -4.34 -0.26
CA PHE A 145 -4.43 -5.75 -0.09
C PHE A 145 -3.80 -6.32 -1.36
N TYR A 146 -2.68 -7.04 -1.19
CA TYR A 146 -1.99 -7.70 -2.28
C TYR A 146 -2.21 -9.21 -2.15
N PHE A 147 -3.15 -9.70 -2.95
CA PHE A 147 -3.45 -11.12 -3.06
C PHE A 147 -2.52 -11.74 -4.11
N LEU A 148 -1.37 -12.23 -3.67
CA LEU A 148 -0.29 -12.73 -4.52
C LEU A 148 -0.49 -14.19 -4.98
N GLU A 149 -1.72 -14.71 -4.87
CA GLU A 149 -2.01 -16.06 -5.34
C GLU A 149 -1.69 -16.19 -6.82
N GLY A 150 -1.24 -17.38 -7.20
CA GLY A 150 -0.81 -17.62 -8.57
C GLY A 150 0.54 -16.99 -8.92
N TYR A 151 1.11 -16.05 -8.14
CA TYR A 151 2.44 -15.51 -8.42
C TYR A 151 3.51 -16.58 -8.28
N ALA A 152 3.53 -17.30 -7.16
CA ALA A 152 4.46 -18.41 -6.94
C ALA A 152 4.18 -19.56 -7.91
N VAL A 153 2.91 -19.83 -8.23
CA VAL A 153 2.53 -20.87 -9.21
C VAL A 153 3.06 -20.51 -10.59
N TYR A 154 2.85 -19.28 -11.05
CA TYR A 154 3.39 -18.77 -12.31
C TYR A 154 4.92 -18.86 -12.33
N ALA A 155 5.58 -18.35 -11.28
CA ALA A 155 7.03 -18.37 -11.19
C ALA A 155 7.59 -19.80 -11.25
N ILE A 156 7.01 -20.74 -10.51
CA ILE A 156 7.49 -22.11 -10.46
C ILE A 156 7.11 -22.89 -11.72
N ARG A 157 5.83 -22.89 -12.11
CA ARG A 157 5.28 -23.71 -13.19
C ARG A 157 5.62 -23.19 -14.58
N ASP A 158 5.53 -21.88 -14.78
CA ASP A 158 5.58 -21.27 -16.12
C ASP A 158 6.93 -20.63 -16.44
N VAL A 159 7.77 -20.40 -15.42
CA VAL A 159 9.10 -19.81 -15.60
C VAL A 159 10.21 -20.78 -15.19
N ILE A 160 10.30 -21.12 -13.90
CA ILE A 160 11.43 -21.90 -13.35
C ILE A 160 11.45 -23.32 -13.92
N LYS A 161 10.31 -24.04 -13.93
CA LYS A 161 10.27 -25.41 -14.44
C LYS A 161 10.65 -25.52 -15.92
N PRO A 162 10.11 -24.70 -16.84
CA PRO A 162 10.54 -24.72 -18.24
C PRO A 162 12.03 -24.41 -18.41
N ILE A 163 12.57 -23.42 -17.68
CA ILE A 163 14.01 -23.10 -17.70
C ILE A 163 14.84 -24.31 -17.24
N ALA A 164 14.43 -24.98 -16.16
CA ALA A 164 15.10 -26.18 -15.66
C ALA A 164 15.04 -27.36 -16.66
N GLU A 165 14.01 -27.40 -17.51
CA GLU A 165 13.86 -28.35 -18.62
C GLU A 165 14.60 -27.91 -19.90
N GLY A 166 15.37 -26.81 -19.85
CA GLY A 166 16.13 -26.28 -20.98
C GLY A 166 15.27 -25.54 -22.03
N LYS A 167 14.06 -25.14 -21.67
CA LYS A 167 13.15 -24.40 -22.55
C LYS A 167 13.34 -22.90 -22.40
N GLU A 168 13.26 -22.18 -23.51
CA GLU A 168 13.18 -20.73 -23.50
C GLU A 168 11.81 -20.27 -22.98
N VAL A 169 11.83 -19.27 -22.09
CA VAL A 169 10.62 -18.64 -21.54
C VAL A 169 10.57 -17.20 -22.04
N PRO A 170 9.48 -16.78 -22.71
CA PRO A 170 9.35 -15.39 -23.15
C PRO A 170 9.35 -14.43 -21.96
N LEU A 171 10.16 -13.37 -22.05
CA LEU A 171 10.16 -12.30 -21.05
C LEU A 171 8.84 -11.52 -21.13
N LYS A 172 7.96 -11.72 -20.15
CA LYS A 172 6.74 -10.92 -19.96
C LYS A 172 7.00 -9.71 -19.06
N ALA A 173 7.89 -8.83 -19.51
CA ALA A 173 8.20 -7.58 -18.84
C ALA A 173 7.29 -6.42 -19.29
N ASP A 174 6.56 -6.59 -20.41
CA ASP A 174 5.64 -5.57 -20.90
C ASP A 174 4.43 -5.42 -19.95
N ALA A 175 4.07 -4.17 -19.80
CA ALA A 175 2.92 -3.64 -19.12
C ALA A 175 1.57 -4.21 -19.63
N GLY A 176 1.38 -4.35 -20.94
CA GLY A 176 0.12 -4.71 -21.60
C GLY A 176 -0.29 -6.19 -21.51
N ASP A 177 0.65 -7.11 -21.31
CA ASP A 177 0.39 -8.56 -21.13
C ASP A 177 1.11 -9.12 -19.89
N PRO A 178 0.70 -8.71 -18.67
CA PRO A 178 1.34 -9.18 -17.47
C PRO A 178 1.01 -10.66 -17.24
N ALA A 179 2.06 -11.45 -17.02
CA ALA A 179 1.93 -12.90 -16.80
C ALA A 179 1.18 -13.31 -15.53
N SER A 180 1.11 -12.41 -14.56
CA SER A 180 0.28 -12.52 -13.36
C SER A 180 -0.35 -11.16 -13.10
N ARG A 181 -1.68 -11.15 -13.03
CA ARG A 181 -2.50 -10.02 -12.64
C ARG A 181 -2.92 -10.24 -11.20
N VAL A 182 -2.70 -9.20 -10.39
CA VAL A 182 -3.18 -9.14 -9.01
C VAL A 182 -4.11 -7.95 -9.00
N GLU A 183 -5.40 -8.20 -8.84
CA GLU A 183 -6.41 -7.15 -8.81
C GLU A 183 -6.20 -6.26 -7.56
N PRO A 184 -6.32 -4.93 -7.69
CA PRO A 184 -6.25 -4.05 -6.53
C PRO A 184 -7.44 -4.31 -5.60
N CYS A 185 -7.17 -4.39 -4.31
CA CYS A 185 -8.20 -4.41 -3.28
C CYS A 185 -7.90 -3.33 -2.24
N PRO A 186 -8.24 -2.06 -2.48
CA PRO A 186 -8.19 -1.02 -1.45
C PRO A 186 -9.25 -1.33 -0.39
N VAL A 187 -8.85 -1.34 0.87
CA VAL A 187 -9.66 -1.74 2.02
C VAL A 187 -9.45 -0.73 3.14
N SER A 188 -10.53 -0.16 3.66
CA SER A 188 -10.48 0.71 4.84
C SER A 188 -10.23 -0.12 6.11
N ALA A 189 -9.76 0.52 7.18
CA ALA A 189 -9.59 -0.13 8.49
C ALA A 189 -10.89 -0.80 8.98
N GLU A 190 -12.06 -0.20 8.69
CA GLU A 190 -13.35 -0.78 9.06
C GLU A 190 -13.65 -2.06 8.26
N GLN A 191 -13.42 -2.03 6.94
CA GLN A 191 -13.63 -3.20 6.08
C GLN A 191 -12.65 -4.32 6.40
N ALA A 192 -11.43 -3.98 6.80
CA ALA A 192 -10.40 -4.94 7.15
C ALA A 192 -10.73 -5.77 8.40
N LYS A 193 -11.63 -5.30 9.29
CA LYS A 193 -12.13 -6.08 10.44
C LYS A 193 -12.87 -7.35 10.02
N ALA A 194 -13.47 -7.36 8.82
CA ALA A 194 -14.12 -8.53 8.26
C ALA A 194 -13.15 -9.50 7.57
N VAL A 195 -11.88 -9.12 7.43
CA VAL A 195 -10.85 -9.94 6.79
C VAL A 195 -10.11 -10.73 7.86
N PRO A 196 -10.08 -12.07 7.77
CA PRO A 196 -9.35 -12.88 8.73
C PRO A 196 -7.84 -12.57 8.75
N ASP A 197 -7.18 -12.93 9.85
CA ASP A 197 -5.73 -12.84 9.95
C ASP A 197 -5.02 -13.78 8.96
N MET A 198 -3.70 -13.66 8.86
CA MET A 198 -2.92 -14.46 7.90
C MET A 198 -3.05 -15.99 8.14
N PRO A 199 -2.89 -16.52 9.36
CA PRO A 199 -3.10 -17.95 9.63
C PRO A 199 -4.47 -18.48 9.21
N GLU A 200 -5.54 -17.75 9.52
CA GLU A 200 -6.89 -18.16 9.16
C GLU A 200 -7.12 -18.09 7.65
N ARG A 201 -6.66 -17.02 6.99
CA ARG A 201 -6.73 -16.89 5.52
C ARG A 201 -6.05 -18.06 4.81
N VAL A 202 -4.87 -18.49 5.28
CA VAL A 202 -4.17 -19.65 4.73
C VAL A 202 -5.01 -20.93 4.89
N THR A 203 -5.59 -21.14 6.06
CA THR A 203 -6.44 -22.31 6.34
C THR A 203 -7.66 -22.35 5.43
N GLN A 204 -8.37 -21.23 5.29
CA GLN A 204 -9.56 -21.13 4.44
C GLN A 204 -9.22 -21.28 2.95
N LEU A 205 -8.10 -20.72 2.49
CA LEU A 205 -7.66 -20.86 1.10
C LEU A 205 -7.30 -22.32 0.75
N LEU A 206 -6.65 -23.05 1.67
CA LEU A 206 -6.33 -24.47 1.47
C LEU A 206 -7.56 -25.39 1.46
N ALA A 207 -8.64 -24.99 2.13
CA ALA A 207 -9.91 -25.71 2.16
C ALA A 207 -10.83 -25.37 0.98
N ALA A 208 -10.54 -24.30 0.24
CA ALA A 208 -11.37 -23.83 -0.86
C ALA A 208 -11.26 -24.74 -2.10
N PRO A 209 -12.28 -24.75 -2.99
CA PRO A 209 -12.19 -25.44 -4.27
C PRO A 209 -10.96 -25.02 -5.09
N ALA A 210 -10.40 -25.96 -5.85
CA ALA A 210 -9.26 -25.68 -6.71
C ALA A 210 -9.60 -24.54 -7.70
N GLY A 211 -8.75 -23.53 -7.75
CA GLY A 211 -8.93 -22.34 -8.58
C GLY A 211 -9.55 -21.14 -7.87
N THR A 212 -10.07 -21.31 -6.64
CA THR A 212 -10.49 -20.17 -5.81
C THR A 212 -9.29 -19.32 -5.42
N THR A 213 -9.40 -18.01 -5.64
CA THR A 213 -8.35 -17.03 -5.31
C THR A 213 -8.59 -16.42 -3.92
N ALA A 214 -7.55 -15.92 -3.27
CA ALA A 214 -7.73 -15.25 -1.99
C ALA A 214 -8.36 -13.85 -2.19
N TYR A 215 -8.21 -13.24 -3.37
CA TYR A 215 -9.03 -12.08 -3.76
C TYR A 215 -10.53 -12.38 -3.68
N GLU A 216 -10.99 -13.48 -4.30
CA GLU A 216 -12.41 -13.89 -4.28
C GLU A 216 -12.91 -14.18 -2.87
N LEU A 217 -12.06 -14.72 -1.99
CA LEU A 217 -12.44 -15.03 -0.62
C LEU A 217 -12.44 -13.80 0.28
N PHE A 218 -11.40 -12.96 0.19
CA PHE A 218 -11.05 -12.01 1.24
C PHE A 218 -11.06 -10.55 0.82
N CYS A 219 -11.20 -10.21 -0.46
CA CYS A 219 -11.40 -8.81 -0.83
C CYS A 219 -12.82 -8.35 -0.46
N PRO A 220 -13.00 -7.41 0.49
CA PRO A 220 -14.34 -6.98 0.91
C PRO A 220 -15.08 -6.20 -0.18
N ASN A 221 -14.32 -5.55 -1.06
CA ASN A 221 -14.82 -4.67 -2.13
C ASN A 221 -14.72 -5.32 -3.51
N LYS A 222 -14.78 -6.66 -3.58
CA LYS A 222 -14.83 -7.38 -4.86
C LYS A 222 -16.10 -6.98 -5.61
N GLY A 223 -15.93 -6.29 -6.73
CA GLY A 223 -17.00 -5.83 -7.63
C GLY A 223 -16.66 -6.19 -9.06
#